data_AF-A0A1Y2D7G1-F1
#
_entry.id   AF-A0A1Y2D7G1-F1
#
_cell.length_a   1.000
_cell.length_b   1.000
_cell.length_c   1.000
_cell.angle_alpha   90.00
_cell.angle_beta   90.00
_cell.angle_gamma   90.00
#
_symmetry.space_group_name_H-M   'P 1'
#
loop_
_entity.id
_entity.type
_entity.pdbx_description
1 polymer ?
#
loop_
_entity_poly.entity_id
_entity_poly.type
_entity_poly.pdbx_seq_one_letter_code
_entity_poly.pdbx_strand_id
1 'polypeptide(L)'
;MSDRPLDQIKRDTLRAERAAHLRKQNLVGADPIDALDNVGIGRAYHHDGPYDATLFQRNKDKRYAPVEAVRESNAEALKATPREHIQDSLTKHVPLTGTADFAPGQDDINGRRLSYEEGSDLMRDPDAPGGPYSRYEGIVSYESDPMRRIQDSCLPSGIKSAYEPALT
;
A
#
# COMPACT_ATOMS: atom_id res chain seq x y z
N MET A 1 30.89 16.72 -47.85
CA MET A 1 30.41 16.05 -46.63
C MET A 1 29.55 17.08 -45.92
N SER A 2 28.27 16.79 -45.69
CA SER A 2 27.38 17.75 -45.02
C SER A 2 27.62 17.68 -43.51
N ASP A 3 28.11 18.77 -42.94
CA ASP A 3 28.21 18.92 -41.50
C ASP A 3 26.80 18.91 -40.92
N ARG A 4 26.46 17.83 -40.23
CA ARG A 4 25.22 17.69 -39.45
C ARG A 4 25.58 17.90 -37.98
N PRO A 5 25.67 19.16 -37.51
CA PRO A 5 26.12 19.46 -36.15
C PRO A 5 25.23 18.80 -35.08
N LEU A 6 23.93 18.67 -35.31
CA LEU A 6 23.04 17.94 -34.40
C LEU A 6 23.37 16.44 -34.29
N ASP A 7 23.79 15.81 -35.40
CA ASP A 7 24.17 14.40 -35.39
C ASP A 7 25.51 14.20 -34.67
N GLN A 8 26.42 15.19 -34.74
CA GLN A 8 27.66 15.19 -33.96
C GLN A 8 27.37 15.29 -32.45
N ILE A 9 26.53 16.25 -32.05
CA ILE A 9 26.10 16.41 -30.64
C ILE A 9 25.45 15.12 -30.11
N LYS A 10 24.52 14.53 -30.87
CA LYS A 10 23.89 13.24 -30.48
C LYS A 10 24.89 12.10 -30.33
N ARG A 11 25.94 12.04 -31.17
CA ARG A 11 26.98 11.01 -31.05
C ARG A 11 27.86 11.26 -29.84
N ASP A 12 28.21 12.50 -29.56
CA ASP A 12 29.06 12.85 -28.43
C ASP A 12 28.34 12.65 -27.09
N THR A 13 27.03 12.95 -27.01
CA THR A 13 26.21 12.64 -25.83
C THR A 13 26.10 11.12 -25.61
N LEU A 14 25.78 10.35 -26.66
CA LEU A 14 25.75 8.88 -26.59
C LEU A 14 27.11 8.27 -26.19
N ARG A 15 28.20 8.91 -26.61
CA ARG A 15 29.57 8.49 -26.26
C ARG A 15 29.92 8.83 -24.82
N ALA A 16 29.47 9.99 -24.32
CA ALA A 16 29.62 10.39 -22.93
C ALA A 16 28.82 9.50 -21.97
N GLU A 17 27.57 9.14 -22.33
CA GLU A 17 26.67 8.33 -21.51
C GLU A 17 26.93 6.82 -21.59
N ARG A 18 27.93 6.39 -22.37
CA ARG A 18 28.21 4.96 -22.63
C ARG A 18 28.81 4.22 -21.43
N ALA A 19 29.44 4.93 -20.50
CA ALA A 19 30.13 4.32 -19.37
C ALA A 19 29.13 3.57 -18.47
N ALA A 20 29.51 2.37 -18.01
CA ALA A 20 28.62 1.50 -17.22
C ALA A 20 28.08 2.17 -15.95
N HIS A 21 28.85 3.07 -15.33
CA HIS A 21 28.45 3.83 -14.14
C HIS A 21 27.55 5.04 -14.46
N LEU A 22 27.47 5.47 -15.72
CA LEU A 22 26.58 6.53 -16.20
C LEU A 22 25.26 5.98 -16.76
N ARG A 23 25.16 4.64 -16.91
CA ARG A 23 23.92 3.98 -17.29
C ARG A 23 22.89 4.10 -16.16
N LYS A 24 22.02 5.10 -16.28
CA LYS A 24 20.87 5.30 -15.39
C LYS A 24 19.75 4.26 -15.58
N GLN A 25 19.97 3.16 -16.31
CA GLN A 25 18.97 2.10 -16.49
C GLN A 25 18.53 1.49 -15.15
N ASN A 26 19.47 1.47 -14.19
CA ASN A 26 19.28 1.17 -12.77
C ASN A 26 18.35 2.10 -12.01
N LEU A 27 18.29 3.37 -12.40
CA LEU A 27 17.72 4.47 -11.65
C LEU A 27 16.36 4.79 -12.24
N VAL A 28 15.31 4.50 -11.49
CA VAL A 28 13.98 5.01 -11.81
C VAL A 28 14.08 6.53 -11.72
N GLY A 29 13.87 7.19 -12.85
CA GLY A 29 13.87 8.64 -12.93
C GLY A 29 12.61 9.21 -12.30
N ALA A 30 12.58 10.54 -12.20
CA ALA A 30 11.36 11.30 -11.91
C ALA A 30 10.22 10.81 -12.81
N ASP A 31 9.05 10.58 -12.22
CA ASP A 31 7.87 10.18 -12.96
C ASP A 31 7.39 11.33 -13.87
N PRO A 32 6.46 11.08 -14.81
CA PRO A 32 5.97 12.12 -15.70
C PRO A 32 5.31 13.30 -14.97
N ILE A 33 4.78 13.09 -13.75
CA ILE A 33 4.16 14.12 -12.92
C ILE A 33 5.25 15.00 -12.29
N ASP A 34 6.31 14.39 -11.75
CA ASP A 34 7.49 15.10 -11.23
C ASP A 34 8.16 15.98 -12.31
N ALA A 35 8.12 15.53 -13.58
CA ALA A 35 8.65 16.31 -14.70
C ALA A 35 7.78 17.54 -15.04
N LEU A 36 6.49 17.52 -14.64
CA LEU A 36 5.55 18.63 -14.78
C LEU A 36 5.55 19.55 -13.55
N ASP A 37 6.14 19.12 -12.44
CA ASP A 37 6.23 19.89 -11.21
C ASP A 37 7.19 21.09 -11.35
N ASN A 38 6.60 22.28 -11.46
CA ASN A 38 7.31 23.55 -11.39
C ASN A 38 7.43 24.03 -9.93
N VAL A 39 8.15 23.28 -9.10
CA VAL A 39 8.50 23.75 -7.73
C VAL A 39 9.63 24.78 -7.76
N GLY A 40 9.37 25.95 -8.36
CA GLY A 40 10.17 27.17 -8.22
C GLY A 40 11.68 27.05 -8.45
N ILE A 41 12.41 28.13 -8.12
CA ILE A 41 13.86 28.20 -8.30
C ILE A 41 14.54 27.30 -7.25
N GLY A 42 14.99 26.12 -7.65
CA GLY A 42 16.02 25.42 -6.86
C GLY A 42 16.12 23.90 -6.95
N ARG A 43 15.06 23.16 -7.34
CA ARG A 43 15.07 21.71 -7.70
C ARG A 43 13.64 21.20 -7.84
N ALA A 44 13.41 20.30 -8.80
CA ALA A 44 12.20 19.47 -8.83
C ALA A 44 12.15 18.62 -7.54
N TYR A 45 11.08 18.80 -6.76
CA TYR A 45 10.77 17.99 -5.59
C TYR A 45 10.17 16.70 -6.14
N HIS A 46 10.96 15.62 -6.12
CA HIS A 46 10.47 14.30 -6.48
C HIS A 46 9.64 13.81 -5.30
N HIS A 47 8.32 13.85 -5.42
CA HIS A 47 7.47 13.20 -4.44
C HIS A 47 7.48 11.69 -4.72
N ASP A 48 7.41 10.87 -3.67
CA ASP A 48 7.29 9.43 -3.87
C ASP A 48 6.00 9.13 -4.63
N GLY A 49 6.13 8.60 -5.84
CA GLY A 49 5.01 8.14 -6.63
C GLY A 49 4.32 6.95 -5.97
N PRO A 50 3.04 6.67 -6.31
CA PRO A 50 2.27 5.59 -5.68
C PRO A 50 2.91 4.19 -5.86
N TYR A 51 3.74 4.01 -6.89
CA TYR A 51 4.43 2.75 -7.18
C TYR A 51 5.88 2.72 -6.71
N ASP A 52 6.43 3.82 -6.21
CA ASP A 52 7.86 3.92 -5.87
C ASP A 52 8.23 2.95 -4.76
N ALA A 53 7.33 2.75 -3.78
CA ALA A 53 7.51 1.78 -2.71
C ALA A 53 7.77 0.35 -3.23
N THR A 54 7.28 0.02 -4.44
CA THR A 54 7.43 -1.30 -5.06
C THR A 54 8.68 -1.44 -5.93
N LEU A 55 9.42 -0.36 -6.17
CA LEU A 55 10.58 -0.38 -7.04
C LEU A 55 11.67 -1.28 -6.51
N PHE A 56 12.29 -2.04 -7.41
CA PHE A 56 13.39 -2.94 -7.07
C PHE A 56 14.52 -2.23 -6.31
N GLN A 57 14.84 -0.98 -6.68
CA GLN A 57 15.90 -0.21 -6.05
C GLN A 57 15.68 0.04 -4.55
N ARG A 58 14.43 0.25 -4.14
CA ARG A 58 14.03 0.51 -2.75
C ARG A 58 13.92 -0.78 -1.94
N ASN A 59 13.80 -1.93 -2.60
CA ASN A 59 13.59 -3.23 -1.98
C ASN A 59 14.81 -4.17 -2.07
N LYS A 60 16.02 -3.63 -2.32
CA LYS A 60 17.26 -4.43 -2.37
C LYS A 60 17.68 -4.98 -1.02
N ASP A 61 17.61 -4.15 0.02
CA ASP A 61 17.96 -4.53 1.38
C ASP A 61 16.68 -4.74 2.19
N LYS A 62 16.46 -5.99 2.64
CA LYS A 62 15.28 -6.37 3.42
C LYS A 62 15.08 -5.54 4.69
N ARG A 63 16.16 -5.02 5.29
CA ARG A 63 16.08 -4.21 6.51
C ARG A 63 15.36 -2.88 6.27
N TYR A 64 15.44 -2.35 5.06
CA TYR A 64 14.89 -1.04 4.69
C TYR A 64 13.85 -1.13 3.56
N ALA A 65 13.53 -2.33 3.11
CA ALA A 65 12.62 -2.59 2.01
C ALA A 65 11.17 -2.31 2.42
N PRO A 66 10.47 -1.33 1.79
CA PRO A 66 9.07 -1.06 2.11
C PRO A 66 8.17 -2.27 1.93
N VAL A 67 8.38 -3.07 0.87
CA VAL A 67 7.58 -4.27 0.60
C VAL A 67 7.82 -5.37 1.65
N GLU A 68 9.04 -5.46 2.19
CA GLU A 68 9.34 -6.42 3.25
C GLU A 68 8.66 -6.03 4.56
N ALA A 69 8.59 -4.72 4.87
CA ALA A 69 7.96 -4.21 6.08
C ALA A 69 6.46 -4.57 6.17
N VAL A 70 5.77 -4.66 5.03
CA VAL A 70 4.34 -5.02 4.93
C VAL A 70 4.11 -6.43 4.38
N ARG A 71 5.13 -7.29 4.38
CA ARG A 71 5.08 -8.62 3.75
C ARG A 71 3.94 -9.48 4.30
N GLU A 72 3.76 -9.49 5.61
CA GLU A 72 2.80 -10.35 6.29
C GLU A 72 1.36 -9.87 6.06
N SER A 73 1.09 -8.57 6.21
CA SER A 73 -0.22 -8.00 5.90
C SER A 73 -0.60 -8.16 4.43
N ASN A 74 0.37 -8.03 3.51
CA ASN A 74 0.12 -8.27 2.09
C ASN A 74 -0.22 -9.75 1.80
N ALA A 75 0.42 -10.69 2.51
CA ALA A 75 0.12 -12.11 2.38
C ALA A 75 -1.30 -12.43 2.86
N GLU A 76 -1.73 -11.87 3.99
CA GLU A 76 -3.11 -12.02 4.46
C GLU A 76 -4.12 -11.34 3.52
N ALA A 77 -3.81 -10.16 2.99
CA ALA A 77 -4.66 -9.50 1.99
C ALA A 77 -4.86 -10.36 0.72
N LEU A 78 -3.82 -11.06 0.26
CA LEU A 78 -3.93 -11.99 -0.86
C LEU A 78 -4.79 -13.22 -0.51
N LYS A 79 -4.72 -13.74 0.71
CA LYS A 79 -5.61 -14.82 1.18
C LYS A 79 -7.06 -14.36 1.32
N ALA A 80 -7.27 -13.11 1.71
CA ALA A 80 -8.57 -12.46 1.83
C ALA A 80 -9.18 -12.07 0.47
N THR A 81 -8.45 -12.24 -0.63
CA THR A 81 -8.93 -11.87 -1.96
C THR A 81 -9.28 -13.14 -2.75
N PRO A 82 -10.48 -13.23 -3.35
CA PRO A 82 -10.83 -14.38 -4.17
C PRO A 82 -9.84 -14.56 -5.33
N ARG A 83 -9.50 -15.81 -5.63
CA ARG A 83 -8.46 -16.16 -6.61
C ARG A 83 -8.72 -15.56 -7.99
N GLU A 84 -9.97 -15.50 -8.40
CA GLU A 84 -10.41 -14.96 -9.68
C GLU A 84 -10.05 -13.47 -9.81
N HIS A 85 -10.17 -12.69 -8.74
CA HIS A 85 -9.84 -11.27 -8.73
C HIS A 85 -8.33 -11.03 -8.81
N ILE A 86 -7.53 -11.88 -8.15
CA ILE A 86 -6.07 -11.86 -8.28
C ILE A 86 -5.67 -12.15 -9.73
N GLN A 87 -6.25 -13.19 -10.33
CA GLN A 87 -5.94 -13.57 -11.70
C GLN A 87 -6.34 -12.49 -12.70
N ASP A 88 -7.49 -11.85 -12.50
CA ASP A 88 -7.94 -10.73 -13.33
C ASP A 88 -6.99 -9.54 -13.21
N SER A 89 -6.51 -9.22 -12.01
CA SER A 89 -5.53 -8.14 -11.84
C SER A 89 -4.23 -8.43 -12.60
N LEU A 90 -3.75 -9.68 -12.55
CA LEU A 90 -2.51 -10.08 -13.22
C LEU A 90 -2.63 -10.18 -14.75
N THR A 91 -3.76 -10.68 -15.25
CA THR A 91 -3.93 -10.99 -16.68
C THR A 91 -4.63 -9.90 -17.48
N LYS A 92 -5.57 -9.18 -16.85
CA LYS A 92 -6.36 -8.11 -17.48
C LYS A 92 -5.83 -6.72 -17.13
N HIS A 93 -4.82 -6.63 -16.25
CA HIS A 93 -4.22 -5.36 -15.80
C HIS A 93 -5.24 -4.40 -15.16
N VAL A 94 -6.24 -4.95 -14.47
CA VAL A 94 -7.19 -4.17 -13.67
C VAL A 94 -6.70 -4.06 -12.22
N PRO A 95 -7.07 -3.01 -11.47
CA PRO A 95 -6.77 -2.93 -10.05
C PRO A 95 -7.26 -4.16 -9.29
N LEU A 96 -6.52 -4.57 -8.25
CA LEU A 96 -6.97 -5.62 -7.34
C LEU A 96 -8.28 -5.18 -6.66
N THR A 97 -9.26 -6.06 -6.62
CA THR A 97 -10.59 -5.78 -6.06
C THR A 97 -11.06 -6.95 -5.21
N GLY A 98 -12.02 -6.70 -4.33
CA GLY A 98 -12.66 -7.73 -3.52
C GLY A 98 -11.81 -8.27 -2.37
N THR A 99 -10.77 -7.54 -1.97
CA THR A 99 -9.98 -7.88 -0.79
C THR A 99 -10.81 -7.66 0.47
N ALA A 100 -10.99 -8.73 1.26
CA ALA A 100 -11.78 -8.72 2.49
C ALA A 100 -13.29 -8.42 2.32
N ASP A 101 -13.85 -8.67 1.12
CA ASP A 101 -15.31 -8.62 0.90
C ASP A 101 -16.06 -9.72 1.68
N PHE A 102 -15.37 -10.82 1.99
CA PHE A 102 -15.88 -11.95 2.76
C PHE A 102 -15.08 -12.07 4.04
N ALA A 103 -15.77 -12.26 5.17
CA ALA A 103 -15.12 -12.37 6.47
C ALA A 103 -14.21 -13.61 6.58
N PRO A 104 -13.25 -13.64 7.54
CA PRO A 104 -12.46 -14.83 7.81
C PRO A 104 -13.34 -16.04 8.09
N GLY A 105 -13.10 -17.15 7.40
CA GLY A 105 -13.89 -18.37 7.52
C GLY A 105 -15.25 -18.32 6.82
N GLN A 106 -15.56 -17.28 6.04
CA GLN A 106 -16.72 -17.25 5.14
C GLN A 106 -16.37 -17.89 3.79
N ASP A 107 -17.39 -18.41 3.12
CA ASP A 107 -17.28 -18.93 1.75
C ASP A 107 -17.39 -17.78 0.73
N ASP A 108 -16.55 -17.80 -0.29
CA ASP A 108 -16.65 -16.92 -1.44
C ASP A 108 -17.87 -17.27 -2.33
N ILE A 109 -18.09 -16.47 -3.39
CA ILE A 109 -19.17 -16.72 -4.37
C ILE A 109 -19.12 -18.11 -5.05
N ASN A 110 -17.96 -18.77 -5.00
CA ASN A 110 -17.71 -20.08 -5.59
C ASN A 110 -17.70 -21.21 -4.54
N GLY A 111 -18.07 -20.91 -3.30
CA GLY A 111 -18.13 -21.88 -2.19
C GLY A 111 -16.77 -22.25 -1.60
N ARG A 112 -15.72 -21.46 -1.83
CA ARG A 112 -14.39 -21.69 -1.23
C ARG A 112 -14.28 -20.90 0.06
N ARG A 113 -13.93 -21.61 1.14
CA ARG A 113 -13.70 -20.98 2.45
C ARG A 113 -12.41 -20.18 2.46
N LEU A 114 -12.50 -18.88 2.71
CA LEU A 114 -11.33 -18.02 2.87
C LEU A 114 -10.79 -18.14 4.30
N SER A 115 -9.48 -18.39 4.44
CA SER A 115 -8.80 -18.48 5.73
C SER A 115 -7.65 -17.50 5.72
N TYR A 116 -7.85 -16.40 6.44
CA TYR A 116 -6.87 -15.32 6.61
C TYR A 116 -7.05 -14.71 8.00
N GLU A 117 -6.03 -14.04 8.49
CA GLU A 117 -6.09 -13.27 9.73
C GLU A 117 -6.43 -11.82 9.41
N GLU A 118 -7.51 -11.32 10.02
CA GLU A 118 -7.84 -9.90 9.96
C GLU A 118 -6.91 -9.12 10.88
N GLY A 119 -6.31 -8.05 10.36
CA GLY A 119 -5.43 -7.18 11.14
C GLY A 119 -6.20 -6.40 12.20
N SER A 120 -5.48 -5.81 13.16
CA SER A 120 -6.09 -4.99 14.21
C SER A 120 -6.77 -3.74 13.65
N ASP A 121 -7.97 -3.46 14.15
CA ASP A 121 -8.67 -2.21 13.86
C ASP A 121 -8.03 -1.09 14.67
N LEU A 122 -7.15 -0.30 14.04
CA LEU A 122 -6.44 0.82 14.68
C LEU A 122 -7.37 1.84 15.35
N MET A 123 -8.66 1.88 14.98
CA MET A 123 -9.65 2.77 15.58
C MET A 123 -10.33 2.16 16.79
N ARG A 124 -10.43 0.82 16.89
CA ARG A 124 -11.18 0.12 17.95
C ARG A 124 -10.29 -0.60 18.94
N ASP A 125 -9.27 -1.29 18.45
CA ASP A 125 -8.44 -2.18 19.23
C ASP A 125 -7.41 -1.39 20.05
N PRO A 126 -7.46 -1.47 21.40
CA PRO A 126 -6.55 -0.71 22.26
C PRO A 126 -5.10 -1.17 22.12
N ASP A 127 -4.89 -2.44 21.78
CA ASP A 127 -3.57 -3.08 21.72
C ASP A 127 -3.05 -3.25 20.28
N ALA A 128 -3.58 -2.44 19.34
CA ALA A 128 -3.21 -2.57 17.94
C ALA A 128 -1.70 -2.34 17.73
N PRO A 129 -1.00 -3.23 17.01
CA PRO A 129 0.43 -3.10 16.74
C PRO A 129 0.67 -1.87 15.86
N GLY A 130 1.26 -0.83 16.44
CA GLY A 130 1.38 0.51 15.84
C GLY A 130 0.78 1.62 16.70
N GLY A 131 0.02 1.25 17.73
CA GLY A 131 -0.68 2.15 18.62
C GLY A 131 -2.06 2.53 18.06
N PRO A 132 -3.06 2.77 18.92
CA PRO A 132 -4.38 3.19 18.48
C PRO A 132 -4.32 4.56 17.79
N TYR A 133 -4.93 4.66 16.61
CA TYR A 133 -4.89 5.87 15.81
C TYR A 133 -5.58 7.04 16.54
N SER A 134 -4.86 8.15 16.70
CA SER A 134 -5.36 9.41 17.27
C SER A 134 -6.01 9.31 18.66
N ARG A 135 -5.63 8.32 19.48
CA ARG A 135 -6.07 8.26 20.88
C ARG A 135 -5.06 8.98 21.78
N TYR A 136 -5.51 10.06 22.41
CA TYR A 136 -4.75 10.76 23.45
C TYR A 136 -5.15 10.20 24.81
N GLU A 137 -4.18 10.10 25.72
CA GLU A 137 -4.42 9.70 27.11
C GLU A 137 -5.55 10.56 27.72
N GLY A 138 -6.64 9.93 28.15
CA GLY A 138 -7.82 10.60 28.72
C GLY A 138 -8.94 10.97 27.73
N ILE A 139 -8.77 10.77 26.41
CA ILE A 139 -9.84 11.01 25.41
C ILE A 139 -10.38 9.66 24.93
N VAL A 140 -11.50 9.24 25.51
CA VAL A 140 -12.26 8.07 25.08
C VAL A 140 -13.20 8.52 23.95
N SER A 141 -12.82 8.32 22.69
CA SER A 141 -13.63 8.69 21.50
C SER A 141 -14.91 7.84 21.32
N TYR A 142 -15.31 7.09 22.34
CA TYR A 142 -16.22 5.95 22.24
C TYR A 142 -17.68 6.28 22.55
N GLU A 143 -17.95 7.42 23.21
CA GLU A 143 -19.30 7.76 23.68
C GLU A 143 -20.10 8.63 22.70
N SER A 144 -19.44 9.35 21.79
CA SER A 144 -20.11 10.24 20.84
C SER A 144 -20.25 9.68 19.42
N ASP A 145 -19.86 8.42 19.18
CA ASP A 145 -19.91 7.83 17.84
C ASP A 145 -21.31 7.24 17.53
N PRO A 146 -22.08 7.84 16.60
CA PRO A 146 -23.39 7.31 16.20
C PRO A 146 -23.31 5.92 15.55
N MET A 147 -22.13 5.46 15.11
CA MET A 147 -21.93 4.15 14.48
C MET A 147 -22.04 2.97 15.45
N ARG A 148 -21.76 3.18 16.75
CA ARG A 148 -21.90 2.10 17.76
C ARG A 148 -23.37 1.73 18.01
N ARG A 149 -24.27 2.73 17.98
CA ARG A 149 -25.71 2.50 18.18
C ARG A 149 -26.30 1.62 17.08
N ILE A 150 -25.73 1.68 15.88
CA ILE A 150 -26.16 0.87 14.73
C ILE A 150 -25.64 -0.56 14.88
N GLN A 151 -24.38 -0.75 15.30
CA GLN A 151 -23.79 -2.08 15.47
C GLN A 151 -24.45 -2.87 16.62
N ASP A 152 -24.74 -2.23 17.75
CA ASP A 152 -25.45 -2.88 18.87
C ASP A 152 -26.89 -3.29 18.49
N SER A 153 -27.51 -2.59 17.55
CA SER A 153 -28.84 -2.92 17.02
C SER A 153 -28.83 -4.05 15.97
N CYS A 154 -27.67 -4.35 15.38
CA CYS A 154 -27.49 -5.44 14.42
C CYS A 154 -26.97 -6.74 15.05
N LEU A 155 -26.58 -6.72 16.33
CA LEU A 155 -26.24 -7.93 17.07
C LEU A 155 -27.53 -8.70 17.41
N PRO A 156 -27.64 -10.00 17.08
CA PRO A 156 -28.79 -10.79 17.50
C PRO A 156 -28.87 -10.79 19.03
N SER A 157 -30.10 -10.66 19.55
CA SER A 157 -30.41 -10.59 20.98
C SER A 157 -29.91 -11.85 21.70
N GLY A 158 -28.67 -11.82 22.18
CA GLY A 158 -28.03 -12.96 22.83
C GLY A 158 -26.51 -12.92 22.86
N ILE A 159 -25.85 -12.17 21.96
CA ILE A 159 -24.39 -12.02 21.99
C ILE A 159 -24.06 -10.69 22.67
N LYS A 160 -23.88 -10.72 24.00
CA LYS A 160 -23.27 -9.58 24.70
C LYS A 160 -21.80 -9.51 24.32
N SER A 161 -21.36 -8.34 23.85
CA SER A 161 -19.96 -8.01 23.63
C SER A 161 -19.13 -8.43 24.86
N ALA A 162 -18.12 -9.28 24.66
CA ALA A 162 -17.26 -9.84 25.72
C ALA A 162 -16.27 -8.82 26.32
N TYR A 163 -16.50 -7.52 26.10
CA TYR A 163 -15.65 -6.45 26.58
C TYR A 163 -16.21 -5.89 27.91
N GLU A 164 -16.05 -6.65 28.99
CA GLU A 164 -16.04 -6.08 30.34
C GLU A 164 -14.57 -5.80 30.73
N PRO A 165 -14.14 -4.54 30.87
CA PRO A 165 -12.80 -4.26 31.38
C PRO A 165 -12.75 -4.61 32.87
N ALA A 166 -11.92 -5.59 33.21
CA ALA A 166 -11.58 -5.88 34.60
C ALA A 166 -10.86 -4.68 35.21
N LEU A 167 -11.53 -4.00 36.13
CA LEU A 167 -10.95 -2.97 36.98
C LEU A 167 -10.24 -3.63 38.16
N THR A 168 -8.91 -3.59 38.18
CA THR A 168 -8.07 -3.67 39.40
C THR A 168 -6.83 -2.82 39.20
#